data_AF-A0A2W4KDW5-F1
#
_entry.id   AF-A0A2W4KDW5-F1
#
_cell.length_a   1.000
_cell.length_b   1.000
_cell.length_c   1.000
_cell.angle_alpha   90.00
_cell.angle_beta   90.00
_cell.angle_gamma   90.00
#
_symmetry.space_group_name_H-M   'P 1'
#
loop_
_entity.id
_entity.type
_entity.pdbx_description
1 polymer ?
#
loop_
_entity_poly.entity_id
_entity_poly.type
_entity_poly.pdbx_seq_one_letter_code
_entity_poly.pdbx_strand_id
1 'polypeptide(L)'
;MPSQFSFWLYPLLMFSVLALVLRARLGFNWAWGFILQVLSIGICAIVGLKTGPDWLYAIIGWTLFVVFAIIPRVLLTRLDNCVSLLRAKQAIDCAHKLKFFYWGQPGQFWIDMTTANSLFLERRVDEALAILGSWEARKIPKDVRDVVYTYRLSGRAVLGQWQEVVDEYEAAASGSAKVSHRLCLAASRAYLEVGNADQAAMTLERSHLNESRANTKSIALTLLPYFALLGARSETETMFEAGDAGQMALPEYVRVYWLARCLVAAHKLEEAKVQFLQCLDLISSQQGPPNWHARVQHQLERIKTGEVVQISGNIQNAISVGWHVFEQCDFVERIIFPNKTSFVVMALISVILAVQSLWFVPTTEAFYCRSYCQAYGILERTDVMNGQWWRLLTYLFLHANISHALLNIVGLFWFGRMAVNIYGPGRFLFIYLAAGMLSGMSHVLLAPEMPAVGASGAIMGIFGAVAAGIWRLKDSLPRGVRRQELSWMLGLALSQIVLDHYMPHVAAMAHLGGLVFGFLIGLLLQPKPQKKLNVAMRKA
;
A
#
# COMPACT_ATOMS: atom_id res chain seq x y z
N MET A 1 -14.71 -6.12 -34.74
CA MET A 1 -14.34 -5.76 -33.36
C MET A 1 -12.95 -5.16 -33.38
N PRO A 2 -12.62 -4.19 -32.52
CA PRO A 2 -11.24 -3.76 -32.32
C PRO A 2 -10.37 -4.99 -32.06
N SER A 3 -9.12 -4.98 -32.52
CA SER A 3 -8.23 -6.10 -32.18
C SER A 3 -8.07 -6.17 -30.65
N GLN A 4 -7.74 -7.35 -30.13
CA GLN A 4 -7.45 -7.54 -28.71
C GLN A 4 -6.46 -6.49 -28.19
N PHE A 5 -5.52 -6.04 -29.04
CA PHE A 5 -4.50 -5.05 -28.71
C PHE A 5 -5.04 -3.62 -28.52
N SER A 6 -6.04 -3.20 -29.31
CA SER A 6 -6.71 -1.91 -29.12
C SER A 6 -7.26 -1.76 -27.70
N PHE A 7 -7.79 -2.84 -27.12
CA PHE A 7 -8.30 -2.85 -25.75
C PHE A 7 -7.21 -2.55 -24.69
N TRP A 8 -5.96 -2.96 -24.93
CA TRP A 8 -4.84 -2.70 -24.01
C TRP A 8 -4.33 -1.27 -24.03
N LEU A 9 -4.68 -0.48 -25.03
CA LEU A 9 -4.25 0.92 -25.16
C LEU A 9 -5.06 1.84 -24.25
N TYR A 10 -6.34 1.54 -24.02
CA TYR A 10 -7.19 2.39 -23.18
C TYR A 10 -6.77 2.42 -21.70
N PRO A 11 -6.38 1.30 -21.03
CA PRO A 11 -5.82 1.36 -19.69
C PRO A 11 -4.55 2.23 -19.61
N LEU A 12 -3.68 2.15 -20.62
CA LEU A 12 -2.48 3.01 -20.67
C LEU A 12 -2.87 4.49 -20.73
N LEU A 13 -3.85 4.85 -21.56
CA LEU A 13 -4.38 6.22 -21.63
C LEU A 13 -4.97 6.66 -20.28
N MET A 14 -5.78 5.80 -19.64
CA MET A 14 -6.37 6.09 -18.33
C MET A 14 -5.30 6.31 -17.27
N PHE A 15 -4.33 5.38 -17.16
CA PHE A 15 -3.25 5.49 -16.19
C PHE A 15 -2.42 6.74 -16.43
N SER A 16 -2.21 7.11 -17.70
CA SER A 16 -1.51 8.35 -18.01
C SER A 16 -2.26 9.61 -17.56
N VAL A 17 -3.57 9.70 -17.82
CA VAL A 17 -4.39 10.83 -17.37
C VAL A 17 -4.43 10.89 -15.84
N LEU A 18 -4.69 9.76 -15.18
CA LEU A 18 -4.73 9.69 -13.72
C LEU A 18 -3.38 10.07 -13.10
N ALA A 19 -2.28 9.59 -13.67
CA ALA A 19 -0.93 9.93 -13.23
C ALA A 19 -0.65 11.43 -13.32
N LEU A 20 -1.06 12.09 -14.41
CA LEU A 20 -0.93 13.54 -14.57
C LEU A 20 -1.75 14.30 -13.52
N VAL A 21 -3.01 13.90 -13.29
CA VAL A 21 -3.87 14.53 -12.27
C VAL A 21 -3.28 14.38 -10.87
N LEU A 22 -2.80 13.18 -10.51
CA LEU A 22 -2.20 12.91 -9.20
C LEU A 22 -0.90 13.71 -8.98
N ARG A 23 -0.14 13.98 -10.05
CA ARG A 23 1.17 14.65 -9.97
C ARG A 23 1.14 16.14 -10.30
N ALA A 24 0.01 16.70 -10.71
CA ALA A 24 -0.17 18.12 -10.97
C ALA A 24 0.23 19.01 -9.77
N ARG A 25 0.15 18.47 -8.55
CA ARG A 25 0.46 19.18 -7.29
C ARG A 25 1.96 19.41 -7.03
N LEU A 26 2.85 18.71 -7.73
CA LEU A 26 4.30 18.81 -7.51
C LEU A 26 4.95 20.00 -8.25
N GLY A 27 4.19 20.70 -9.11
CA GLY A 27 4.71 21.78 -9.94
C GLY A 27 5.62 21.29 -11.07
N PHE A 28 5.71 22.08 -12.15
CA PHE A 28 6.38 21.65 -13.38
C PHE A 28 7.87 21.35 -13.18
N ASN A 29 8.59 22.20 -12.44
CA ASN A 29 10.04 22.05 -12.22
C ASN A 29 10.42 20.72 -11.55
N TRP A 30 9.51 20.13 -10.75
CA TRP A 30 9.72 18.85 -10.09
C TRP A 30 9.16 17.66 -10.90
N ALA A 31 8.10 17.90 -11.67
CA ALA A 31 7.35 16.84 -12.33
C ALA A 31 7.64 16.68 -13.82
N TRP A 32 8.38 17.58 -14.48
CA TRP A 32 8.53 17.59 -15.94
C TRP A 32 8.96 16.24 -16.54
N GLY A 33 9.96 15.57 -15.93
CA GLY A 33 10.47 14.30 -16.45
C GLY A 33 9.43 13.18 -16.35
N PHE A 34 8.72 13.15 -15.22
CA PHE A 34 7.59 12.26 -15.04
C PHE A 34 6.43 12.58 -16.00
N ILE A 35 6.11 13.85 -16.19
CA ILE A 35 5.08 14.30 -17.15
C ILE A 35 5.45 13.80 -18.55
N LEU A 36 6.70 13.97 -18.97
CA LEU A 36 7.16 13.50 -20.27
C LEU A 36 7.00 11.98 -20.42
N GLN A 37 7.46 11.19 -19.44
CA GLN A 37 7.31 9.73 -19.45
C GLN A 37 5.83 9.31 -19.57
N VAL A 38 4.96 9.94 -18.80
CA VAL A 38 3.53 9.64 -18.80
C VAL A 38 2.84 10.07 -20.10
N LEU A 39 3.23 11.22 -20.66
CA LEU A 39 2.77 11.67 -21.97
C LEU A 39 3.26 10.73 -23.07
N SER A 40 4.49 10.22 -23.01
CA SER A 40 4.98 9.23 -23.98
C SER A 40 4.10 7.97 -24.00
N ILE A 41 3.72 7.46 -22.83
CA ILE A 41 2.81 6.32 -22.69
C ILE A 41 1.43 6.66 -23.27
N GLY A 42 0.89 7.84 -22.94
CA GLY A 42 -0.43 8.28 -23.42
C GLY A 42 -0.48 8.54 -24.92
N ILE A 43 0.58 9.12 -25.49
CA ILE A 43 0.73 9.35 -26.93
C ILE A 43 0.82 8.00 -27.65
N CYS A 44 1.60 7.04 -27.14
CA CYS A 44 1.64 5.68 -27.70
C CYS A 44 0.24 5.05 -27.74
N ALA A 45 -0.54 5.21 -26.67
CA ALA A 45 -1.93 4.74 -26.63
C ALA A 45 -2.81 5.41 -27.69
N ILE A 46 -2.75 6.74 -27.82
CA ILE A 46 -3.57 7.50 -28.78
C ILE A 46 -3.20 7.15 -30.22
N VAL A 47 -1.90 7.10 -30.54
CA VAL A 47 -1.42 6.76 -31.89
C VAL A 47 -1.81 5.33 -32.23
N GLY A 48 -1.60 4.38 -31.31
CA GLY A 48 -2.03 2.99 -31.50
C GLY A 48 -3.52 2.85 -31.79
N LEU A 49 -4.36 3.65 -31.11
CA LEU A 49 -5.82 3.65 -31.33
C LEU A 49 -6.25 4.32 -32.65
N LYS A 50 -5.51 5.34 -33.12
CA LYS A 50 -5.91 6.13 -34.30
C LYS A 50 -5.30 5.65 -35.61
N THR A 51 -4.04 5.24 -35.60
CA THR A 51 -3.28 4.95 -36.82
C THR A 51 -2.87 3.49 -36.95
N GLY A 52 -2.75 2.76 -35.83
CA GLY A 52 -2.27 1.38 -35.82
C GLY A 52 -0.80 1.22 -36.28
N PRO A 53 -0.25 -0.01 -36.31
CA PRO A 53 -0.86 -1.25 -35.84
C PRO A 53 -0.90 -1.28 -34.30
N ASP A 54 -2.10 -1.49 -33.74
CA ASP A 54 -2.38 -1.39 -32.31
C ASP A 54 -1.54 -2.33 -31.43
N TRP A 55 -1.23 -3.53 -31.90
CA TRP A 55 -0.38 -4.49 -31.19
C TRP A 55 1.02 -3.96 -30.89
N LEU A 56 1.62 -3.25 -31.84
CA LEU A 56 2.96 -2.69 -31.69
C LEU A 56 2.96 -1.60 -30.61
N TYR A 57 2.00 -0.68 -30.69
CA TYR A 57 1.85 0.40 -29.72
C TYR A 57 1.45 -0.10 -28.33
N ALA A 58 0.72 -1.22 -28.24
CA ALA A 58 0.39 -1.84 -26.97
C ALA A 58 1.66 -2.41 -26.30
N ILE A 59 2.49 -3.13 -27.05
CA ILE A 59 3.77 -3.66 -26.55
C ILE A 59 4.69 -2.52 -26.11
N ILE A 60 4.85 -1.48 -26.94
CA ILE A 60 5.68 -0.32 -26.62
C ILE A 60 5.14 0.37 -25.36
N GLY A 61 3.84 0.70 -25.33
CA GLY A 61 3.23 1.42 -24.22
C GLY A 61 3.32 0.68 -22.88
N TRP A 62 3.06 -0.63 -22.85
CA TRP A 62 3.20 -1.44 -21.64
C TRP A 62 4.67 -1.65 -21.23
N THR A 63 5.59 -1.73 -22.19
CA THR A 63 7.04 -1.74 -21.90
C THR A 63 7.45 -0.44 -21.22
N LEU A 64 7.05 0.71 -21.77
CA LEU A 64 7.30 2.02 -21.16
C LEU A 64 6.65 2.12 -19.77
N PHE A 65 5.44 1.59 -19.58
CA PHE A 65 4.80 1.55 -18.27
C PHE A 65 5.59 0.72 -17.26
N VAL A 66 6.08 -0.47 -17.63
CA VAL A 66 6.95 -1.27 -16.74
C VAL A 66 8.23 -0.52 -16.40
N VAL A 67 8.90 0.05 -17.40
CA VAL A 67 10.17 0.76 -17.24
C VAL A 67 10.02 2.02 -16.37
N PHE A 68 8.98 2.83 -16.56
CA PHE A 68 8.84 4.12 -15.89
C PHE A 68 7.92 4.10 -14.65
N ALA A 69 7.05 3.10 -14.48
CA ALA A 69 6.16 3.01 -13.32
C ALA A 69 6.54 1.86 -12.37
N ILE A 70 6.81 0.67 -12.89
CA ILE A 70 7.01 -0.53 -12.04
C ILE A 70 8.44 -0.62 -11.51
N ILE A 71 9.46 -0.55 -12.38
CA ILE A 71 10.87 -0.66 -11.96
C ILE A 71 11.25 0.41 -10.92
N PRO A 72 10.92 1.71 -11.09
CA PRO A 72 11.28 2.74 -10.12
C PRO A 72 10.59 2.53 -8.77
N ARG A 73 9.38 1.96 -8.76
CA ARG A 73 8.67 1.61 -7.53
C ARG A 73 9.38 0.50 -6.76
N VAL A 74 9.83 -0.55 -7.46
CA VAL A 74 10.61 -1.64 -6.86
C VAL A 74 11.94 -1.11 -6.29
N LEU A 75 12.63 -0.23 -7.03
CA LEU A 75 13.87 0.38 -6.58
C LEU A 75 13.68 1.29 -5.36
N LEU A 76 12.60 2.06 -5.29
CA LEU A 76 12.24 2.84 -4.09
C LEU A 76 12.00 1.95 -2.88
N THR A 77 11.25 0.86 -3.03
CA THR A 77 11.03 -0.09 -1.92
C THR A 77 12.35 -0.72 -1.45
N ARG A 78 13.25 -1.06 -2.38
CA ARG A 78 14.60 -1.55 -2.03
C ARG A 78 15.43 -0.47 -1.32
N LEU A 79 15.35 0.78 -1.77
CA LEU A 79 16.02 1.91 -1.15
C LEU A 79 15.57 2.09 0.31
N ASP A 80 14.25 2.14 0.54
CA ASP A 80 13.66 2.30 1.88
C ASP A 80 14.14 1.19 2.84
N ASN A 81 14.21 -0.05 2.35
CA ASN A 81 14.74 -1.18 3.13
C ASN A 81 16.24 -1.01 3.44
N CYS A 82 17.05 -0.55 2.48
CA CYS A 82 18.48 -0.33 2.69
C CYS A 82 18.73 0.76 3.73
N VAL A 83 17.98 1.87 3.66
CA VAL A 83 18.05 2.97 4.64
C VAL A 83 17.65 2.47 6.02
N SER A 84 16.54 1.75 6.13
CA SER A 84 16.03 1.20 7.40
C SER A 84 16.99 0.23 8.08
N LEU A 85 17.78 -0.52 7.30
CA LEU A 85 18.78 -1.47 7.80
C LEU A 85 20.19 -0.88 7.94
N LEU A 86 20.34 0.44 7.77
CA LEU A 86 21.62 1.16 7.84
C LEU A 86 22.67 0.67 6.83
N ARG A 87 22.23 0.23 5.65
CA ARG A 87 23.07 -0.27 4.55
C ARG A 87 23.42 0.85 3.56
N ALA A 88 24.26 1.79 3.99
CA ALA A 88 24.54 3.03 3.26
C ALA A 88 24.98 2.81 1.80
N LYS A 89 25.97 1.95 1.55
CA LYS A 89 26.48 1.66 0.20
C LYS A 89 25.39 1.16 -0.74
N GLN A 90 24.59 0.19 -0.28
CA GLN A 90 23.49 -0.37 -1.07
C GLN A 90 22.37 0.65 -1.33
N ALA A 91 22.13 1.57 -0.37
CA ALA A 91 21.19 2.66 -0.53
C ALA A 91 21.66 3.65 -1.61
N ILE A 92 22.93 4.05 -1.59
CA ILE A 92 23.54 4.93 -2.61
C ILE A 92 23.49 4.27 -4.00
N ASP A 93 23.85 2.99 -4.11
CA ASP A 93 23.78 2.24 -5.37
C ASP A 93 22.34 2.21 -5.93
N CYS A 94 21.34 2.04 -5.06
CA CYS A 94 19.92 2.10 -5.45
C CYS A 94 19.52 3.52 -5.90
N ALA A 95 19.99 4.57 -5.21
CA ALA A 95 19.73 5.95 -5.58
C ALA A 95 20.32 6.33 -6.94
N HIS A 96 21.53 5.84 -7.26
CA HIS A 96 22.12 6.01 -8.59
C HIS A 96 21.27 5.35 -9.68
N LYS A 97 20.75 4.14 -9.43
CA LYS A 97 19.81 3.47 -10.35
C LYS A 97 18.51 4.26 -10.50
N LEU A 98 18.01 4.85 -9.41
CA LEU A 98 16.81 5.69 -9.44
C LEU A 98 16.99 6.98 -10.24
N LYS A 99 18.18 7.58 -10.24
CA LYS A 99 18.49 8.78 -11.04
C LYS A 99 18.27 8.58 -12.54
N PHE A 100 18.46 7.35 -13.04
CA PHE A 100 18.16 7.03 -14.44
C PHE A 100 16.68 7.23 -14.79
N PHE A 101 15.78 6.93 -13.85
CA PHE A 101 14.33 7.03 -14.06
C PHE A 101 13.75 8.39 -13.64
N TYR A 102 14.34 9.02 -12.62
CA TYR A 102 13.87 10.30 -12.10
C TYR A 102 14.75 11.42 -12.63
N TRP A 103 14.33 12.03 -13.74
CA TRP A 103 15.13 13.07 -14.39
C TRP A 103 15.09 14.41 -13.64
N GLY A 104 16.20 15.14 -13.68
CA GLY A 104 16.34 16.45 -13.05
C GLY A 104 16.51 16.38 -11.52
N GLN A 105 15.88 17.30 -10.80
CA GLN A 105 15.99 17.42 -9.34
C GLN A 105 15.56 16.14 -8.58
N PRO A 106 14.46 15.44 -8.94
CA PRO A 106 14.04 14.22 -8.25
C PRO A 106 15.07 13.08 -8.24
N GLY A 107 15.89 12.93 -9.29
CA GLY A 107 16.93 11.91 -9.33
C GLY A 107 18.13 12.27 -8.45
N GLN A 108 18.56 13.53 -8.51
CA GLN A 108 19.64 14.02 -7.64
C GLN A 108 19.24 13.99 -6.17
N PHE A 109 17.97 14.29 -5.87
CA PHE A 109 17.40 14.25 -4.54
C PHE A 109 17.69 12.93 -3.81
N TRP A 110 17.42 11.78 -4.43
CA TRP A 110 17.65 10.49 -3.77
C TRP A 110 19.13 10.18 -3.52
N ILE A 111 20.03 10.63 -4.40
CA ILE A 111 21.48 10.51 -4.18
C ILE A 111 21.88 11.36 -2.99
N ASP A 112 21.43 12.62 -2.94
CA ASP A 112 21.76 13.54 -1.86
C ASP A 112 21.23 13.04 -0.51
N MET A 113 19.99 12.54 -0.46
CA MET A 113 19.41 12.00 0.78
C MET A 113 20.17 10.76 1.28
N THR A 114 20.53 9.84 0.38
CA THR A 114 21.30 8.65 0.74
C THR A 114 22.74 8.96 1.12
N THR A 115 23.35 9.96 0.49
CA THR A 115 24.67 10.48 0.83
C THR A 115 24.67 11.11 2.21
N ALA A 116 23.71 12.00 2.51
CA ALA A 116 23.55 12.59 3.83
C ALA A 116 23.38 11.50 4.92
N ASN A 117 22.59 10.46 4.64
CA ASN A 117 22.44 9.32 5.55
C ASN A 117 23.77 8.55 5.76
N SER A 118 24.58 8.37 4.73
CA SER A 118 25.92 7.76 4.86
C SER A 118 26.86 8.62 5.71
N LEU A 119 26.87 9.93 5.46
CA LEU A 119 27.69 10.88 6.20
C LEU A 119 27.33 10.91 7.69
N PHE A 120 26.06 10.80 8.05
CA PHE A 120 25.66 10.62 9.46
C PHE A 120 26.22 9.34 10.07
N LEU A 121 26.22 8.22 9.34
CA LEU A 121 26.79 6.96 9.80
C LEU A 121 28.32 7.05 9.96
N GLU A 122 28.99 7.84 9.12
CA GLU A 122 30.41 8.18 9.21
C GLU A 122 30.72 9.27 10.25
N ARG A 123 29.71 9.79 10.97
CA ARG A 123 29.80 10.93 11.89
C ARG A 123 30.34 12.23 11.27
N ARG A 124 30.19 12.40 9.95
CA ARG A 124 30.50 13.64 9.20
C ARG A 124 29.28 14.56 9.17
N VAL A 125 28.92 15.08 10.35
CA VAL A 125 27.64 15.74 10.61
C VAL A 125 27.46 17.02 9.79
N ASP A 126 28.48 17.88 9.75
CA ASP A 126 28.39 19.18 9.07
C ASP A 126 28.16 19.03 7.57
N GLU A 127 28.82 18.04 6.95
CA GLU A 127 28.64 17.73 5.53
C GLU A 127 27.23 17.18 5.24
N ALA A 128 26.73 16.30 6.11
CA ALA A 128 25.36 15.78 6.00
C ALA A 128 24.32 16.91 6.10
N LEU A 129 24.48 17.80 7.10
CA LEU A 129 23.59 18.93 7.31
C LEU A 129 23.69 19.98 6.21
N ALA A 130 24.88 20.20 5.63
CA ALA A 130 25.05 21.09 4.48
C ALA A 130 24.24 20.60 3.27
N ILE A 131 24.25 19.29 2.99
CA ILE A 131 23.43 18.70 1.93
C ILE A 131 21.95 18.94 2.22
N LEU A 132 21.46 18.57 3.40
CA LEU A 132 20.05 18.72 3.76
C LEU A 132 19.59 20.19 3.76
N GLY A 133 20.40 21.09 4.32
CA GLY A 133 20.14 22.53 4.36
C GLY A 133 20.06 23.14 2.96
N SER A 134 20.88 22.68 2.02
CA SER A 134 20.82 23.11 0.62
C SER A 134 19.47 22.77 -0.05
N TRP A 135 18.80 21.69 0.39
CA TRP A 135 17.48 21.30 -0.10
C TRP A 135 16.35 22.06 0.59
N GLU A 136 16.49 22.35 1.88
CA GLU A 136 15.50 23.13 2.62
C GLU A 136 15.41 24.58 2.17
N ALA A 137 16.54 25.16 1.77
CA ALA A 137 16.61 26.51 1.19
C ALA A 137 15.92 26.61 -0.18
N ARG A 138 15.69 25.48 -0.87
CA ARG A 138 15.05 25.46 -2.20
C ARG A 138 13.53 25.53 -2.08
N LYS A 139 12.91 26.11 -3.12
CA LYS A 139 11.46 26.06 -3.33
C LYS A 139 11.06 24.69 -3.89
N ILE A 140 10.92 23.71 -3.00
CA ILE A 140 10.48 22.34 -3.31
C ILE A 140 9.05 22.07 -2.84
N PRO A 141 8.34 21.08 -3.43
CA PRO A 141 7.02 20.69 -2.96
C PRO A 141 7.03 20.29 -1.48
N LYS A 142 5.94 20.58 -0.76
CA LYS A 142 5.81 20.30 0.67
C LYS A 142 6.12 18.83 0.99
N ASP A 143 5.53 17.91 0.24
CA ASP A 143 5.72 16.46 0.44
C ASP A 143 7.19 16.02 0.30
N VAL A 144 7.97 16.71 -0.54
CA VAL A 144 9.41 16.46 -0.72
C VAL A 144 10.21 17.03 0.45
N ARG A 145 9.85 18.25 0.90
CA ARG A 145 10.48 18.87 2.08
C ARG A 145 10.31 18.01 3.32
N ASP A 146 9.14 17.39 3.49
CA ASP A 146 8.88 16.48 4.60
C ASP A 146 9.81 15.24 4.57
N VAL A 147 10.25 14.80 3.39
CA VAL A 147 11.25 13.72 3.25
C VAL A 147 12.63 14.20 3.69
N VAL A 148 13.09 15.38 3.27
CA VAL A 148 14.37 15.95 3.73
C VAL A 148 14.42 16.00 5.25
N TYR A 149 13.34 16.47 5.85
CA TYR A 149 13.17 16.56 7.28
C TYR A 149 13.25 15.19 7.98
N THR A 150 12.76 14.13 7.34
CA THR A 150 12.85 12.76 7.87
C THR A 150 14.28 12.24 7.89
N TYR A 151 15.08 12.59 6.88
CA TYR A 151 16.50 12.23 6.84
C TYR A 151 17.29 12.98 7.91
N ARG A 152 16.95 14.25 8.20
CA ARG A 152 17.52 14.97 9.36
C ARG A 152 17.23 14.25 10.68
N LEU A 153 15.96 13.92 10.94
CA LEU A 153 15.55 13.21 12.16
C LEU A 153 16.22 11.83 12.27
N SER A 154 16.35 11.12 11.15
CA SER A 154 17.05 9.84 11.09
C SER A 154 18.54 9.99 11.40
N GLY A 155 19.19 11.06 10.92
CA GLY A 155 20.56 11.40 11.24
C GLY A 155 20.79 11.64 12.74
N ARG A 156 19.92 12.45 13.36
CA ARG A 156 19.92 12.66 14.83
C ARG A 156 19.77 11.34 15.60
N ALA A 157 18.88 10.48 15.13
CA ALA A 157 18.65 9.16 15.73
C ALA A 157 19.85 8.21 15.59
N VAL A 158 20.62 8.31 14.50
CA VAL A 158 21.88 7.56 14.31
C VAL A 158 22.96 8.06 15.25
N LEU A 159 23.05 9.39 15.44
CA LEU A 159 24.04 10.03 16.32
C LEU A 159 23.70 9.92 17.81
N GLY A 160 22.48 9.49 18.15
CA GLY A 160 22.01 9.44 19.53
C GLY A 160 21.68 10.80 20.13
N GLN A 161 21.42 11.81 19.30
CA GLN A 161 21.07 13.18 19.69
C GLN A 161 19.59 13.27 20.09
N TRP A 162 19.17 12.47 21.07
CA TRP A 162 17.76 12.35 21.46
C TRP A 162 17.22 13.63 22.08
N GLN A 163 18.02 14.31 22.91
CA GLN A 163 17.62 15.57 23.53
C GLN A 163 17.33 16.64 22.46
N GLU A 164 18.14 16.74 21.41
CA GLU A 164 17.90 17.71 20.34
C GLU A 164 16.58 17.47 19.58
N VAL A 165 16.14 16.20 19.47
CA VAL A 165 14.85 15.85 18.87
C VAL A 165 13.69 16.24 19.79
N VAL A 166 13.87 16.07 21.10
CA VAL A 166 12.91 16.54 22.12
C VAL A 166 12.78 18.06 22.07
N ASP A 167 13.90 18.79 22.12
CA ASP A 167 13.91 20.26 22.09
C ASP A 167 13.24 20.80 20.82
N GLU A 168 13.49 20.16 19.68
CA GLU A 168 12.86 20.51 18.41
C GLU A 168 11.35 20.26 18.42
N TYR A 169 10.90 19.15 19.00
CA TYR A 169 9.48 18.88 19.18
C TYR A 169 8.81 19.90 20.11
N GLU A 170 9.44 20.26 21.24
CA GLU A 170 8.89 21.21 22.20
C GLU A 170 8.80 22.63 21.62
N ALA A 171 9.82 23.04 20.87
CA ALA A 171 9.78 24.29 20.11
C ALA A 171 8.65 24.29 19.06
N ALA A 172 8.44 23.18 18.35
CA ALA A 172 7.34 23.07 17.40
C ALA A 172 5.97 23.02 18.08
N ALA A 173 5.88 22.36 19.23
CA ALA A 173 4.64 22.15 19.99
C ALA A 173 4.17 23.41 20.75
N SER A 174 5.10 24.30 21.11
CA SER A 174 4.81 25.60 21.71
C SER A 174 4.36 26.66 20.70
N GLY A 175 4.63 26.43 19.40
CA GLY A 175 4.10 27.26 18.32
C GLY A 175 2.61 27.05 18.05
N SER A 176 2.00 27.96 17.28
CA SER A 176 0.61 27.84 16.82
C SER A 176 0.42 26.88 15.63
N ALA A 177 1.52 26.39 15.04
CA ALA A 177 1.49 25.51 13.88
C ALA A 177 1.26 24.04 14.28
N LYS A 178 0.55 23.29 13.44
CA LYS A 178 0.38 21.84 13.63
C LYS A 178 1.74 21.13 13.49
N VAL A 179 2.14 20.40 14.53
CA VAL A 179 3.36 19.59 14.55
C VAL A 179 3.29 18.48 13.49
N SER A 180 4.41 18.24 12.81
CA SER A 180 4.52 17.17 11.81
C SER A 180 4.38 15.79 12.46
N HIS A 181 3.58 14.90 11.87
CA HIS A 181 3.45 13.52 12.34
C HIS A 181 4.80 12.79 12.44
N ARG A 182 5.74 13.10 11.53
CA ARG A 182 7.09 12.50 11.54
C ARG A 182 7.92 12.96 12.74
N LEU A 183 7.79 14.24 13.11
CA LEU A 183 8.42 14.77 14.32
C LEU A 183 7.79 14.13 15.56
N CYS A 184 6.46 14.00 15.62
CA CYS A 184 5.79 13.32 16.73
C CYS A 184 6.29 11.88 16.91
N LEU A 185 6.45 11.11 15.82
CA LEU A 185 6.99 9.74 15.88
C LEU A 185 8.46 9.70 16.32
N ALA A 186 9.30 10.61 15.80
CA ALA A 186 10.69 10.71 16.21
C ALA A 186 10.82 11.12 17.69
N ALA A 187 10.02 12.10 18.12
CA ALA A 187 9.94 12.57 19.49
C ALA A 187 9.46 11.49 20.45
N SER A 188 8.48 10.68 20.05
CA SER A 188 8.00 9.55 20.86
C SER A 188 9.12 8.59 21.22
N ARG A 189 9.95 8.23 20.24
CA ARG A 189 11.15 7.43 20.50
C ARG A 189 12.19 8.20 21.31
N ALA A 190 12.44 9.47 20.99
CA ALA A 190 13.43 10.28 21.67
C ALA A 190 13.12 10.43 23.18
N TYR A 191 11.85 10.67 23.53
CA TYR A 191 11.38 10.71 24.92
C TYR A 191 11.67 9.42 25.68
N LEU A 192 11.50 8.25 25.06
CA LEU A 192 11.89 6.97 25.69
C LEU A 192 13.40 6.84 25.86
N GLU A 193 14.19 7.27 24.87
CA GLU A 193 15.66 7.23 24.95
C GLU A 193 16.22 8.21 26.00
N VAL A 194 15.49 9.28 26.35
CA VAL A 194 15.82 10.20 27.47
C VAL A 194 15.09 9.88 28.78
N GLY A 195 14.23 8.86 28.83
CA GLY A 195 13.65 8.33 30.07
C GLY A 195 12.25 8.85 30.46
N ASN A 196 11.40 9.26 29.52
CA ASN A 196 10.06 9.78 29.78
C ASN A 196 8.96 9.01 29.02
N ALA A 197 8.26 8.09 29.70
CA ALA A 197 7.20 7.29 29.09
C ALA A 197 5.93 8.09 28.78
N ASP A 198 5.56 9.04 29.64
CA ASP A 198 4.30 9.77 29.49
C ASP A 198 4.33 10.69 28.27
N GLN A 199 5.44 11.41 28.07
CA GLN A 199 5.63 12.23 26.88
C GLN A 199 5.77 11.38 25.61
N ALA A 200 6.41 10.21 25.71
CA ALA A 200 6.49 9.28 24.58
C ALA A 200 5.11 8.79 24.11
N ALA A 201 4.22 8.47 25.05
CA ALA A 201 2.85 8.07 24.77
C ALA A 201 2.04 9.23 24.16
N MET A 202 2.10 10.41 24.78
CA MET A 202 1.38 11.60 24.31
C MET A 202 1.80 11.99 22.88
N THR A 203 3.10 11.99 22.59
CA THR A 203 3.60 12.31 21.24
C THR A 203 3.24 11.24 20.21
N LEU A 204 3.19 9.96 20.61
CA LEU A 204 2.73 8.89 19.74
C LEU A 204 1.25 9.08 19.34
N GLU A 205 0.37 9.40 20.28
CA GLU A 205 -1.04 9.70 19.97
C GLU A 205 -1.16 10.93 19.06
N ARG A 206 -0.39 11.97 19.34
CA ARG A 206 -0.38 13.22 18.56
C ARG A 206 0.14 13.04 17.13
N SER A 207 0.80 11.91 16.83
CA SER A 207 1.19 11.55 15.46
C SER A 207 0.00 11.19 14.57
N HIS A 208 -1.15 10.82 15.16
CA HIS A 208 -2.32 10.27 14.48
C HIS A 208 -2.01 9.05 13.60
N LEU A 209 -0.99 8.26 13.96
CA LEU A 209 -0.61 7.07 13.19
C LEU A 209 -1.76 6.06 13.13
N ASN A 210 -2.58 5.97 14.19
CA ASN A 210 -3.81 5.19 14.27
C ASN A 210 -4.89 5.58 13.24
N GLU A 211 -4.77 6.76 12.62
CA GLU A 211 -5.66 7.24 11.55
C GLU A 211 -5.05 7.09 10.15
N SER A 212 -3.91 6.40 10.03
CA SER A 212 -3.19 6.24 8.77
C SER A 212 -3.54 4.92 8.04
N ARG A 213 -3.13 4.83 6.77
CA ARG A 213 -3.13 3.59 5.97
C ARG A 213 -1.78 2.89 5.98
N ALA A 214 -0.93 3.15 6.98
CA ALA A 214 0.37 2.51 7.02
C ALA A 214 0.19 1.00 7.20
N ASN A 215 0.94 0.23 6.43
CA ASN A 215 0.87 -1.22 6.49
C ASN A 215 1.43 -1.73 7.83
N THR A 216 0.92 -2.87 8.29
CA THR A 216 1.26 -3.53 9.55
C THR A 216 2.76 -3.71 9.67
N LYS A 217 3.45 -4.10 8.58
CA LYS A 217 4.91 -4.24 8.58
C LYS A 217 5.64 -2.94 8.94
N SER A 218 5.31 -1.83 8.29
CA SER A 218 5.94 -0.52 8.50
C SER A 218 5.69 0.00 9.91
N ILE A 219 4.49 -0.22 10.43
CA ILE A 219 4.12 0.20 11.78
C ILE A 219 4.80 -0.68 12.82
N ALA A 220 4.89 -1.99 12.58
CA ALA A 220 5.63 -2.89 13.46
C ALA A 220 7.09 -2.45 13.58
N LEU A 221 7.74 -2.11 12.47
CA LEU A 221 9.11 -1.58 12.47
C LEU A 221 9.23 -0.21 13.16
N THR A 222 8.19 0.62 13.08
CA THR A 222 8.14 1.94 13.74
C THR A 222 7.98 1.81 15.26
N LEU A 223 7.14 0.88 15.71
CA LEU A 223 6.83 0.66 17.12
C LEU A 223 7.76 -0.33 17.81
N LEU A 224 8.58 -1.08 17.06
CA LEU A 224 9.56 -2.00 17.61
C LEU A 224 10.51 -1.31 18.62
N PRO A 225 11.17 -0.18 18.31
CA PRO A 225 11.94 0.56 19.30
C PRO A 225 11.10 1.01 20.50
N TYR A 226 9.84 1.42 20.26
CA TYR A 226 8.96 1.96 21.29
C TYR A 226 8.65 0.90 22.37
N PHE A 227 8.21 -0.29 21.97
CA PHE A 227 7.97 -1.39 22.91
C PHE A 227 9.26 -1.92 23.54
N ALA A 228 10.34 -2.00 22.76
CA ALA A 228 11.60 -2.50 23.26
C ALA A 228 12.16 -1.62 24.39
N LEU A 229 12.11 -0.29 24.21
CA LEU A 229 12.55 0.67 25.21
C LEU A 229 11.67 0.66 26.46
N LEU A 230 10.38 0.33 26.34
CA LEU A 230 9.47 0.19 27.49
C LEU A 230 9.63 -1.14 28.25
N GLY A 231 10.50 -2.05 27.80
CA GLY A 231 10.65 -3.39 28.38
C GLY A 231 9.50 -4.35 28.06
N ALA A 232 8.64 -4.01 27.10
CA ALA A 232 7.44 -4.75 26.73
C ALA A 232 7.76 -5.93 25.79
N ARG A 233 8.28 -7.03 26.37
CA ARG A 233 8.85 -8.15 25.60
C ARG A 233 7.83 -8.83 24.67
N SER A 234 6.62 -9.08 25.15
CA SER A 234 5.58 -9.78 24.37
C SER A 234 5.17 -8.97 23.13
N GLU A 235 5.03 -7.67 23.29
CA GLU A 235 4.70 -6.72 22.23
C GLU A 235 5.86 -6.60 21.24
N THR A 236 7.10 -6.52 21.75
CA THR A 236 8.33 -6.52 20.95
C THR A 236 8.43 -7.76 20.06
N GLU A 237 8.19 -8.96 20.61
CA GLU A 237 8.19 -10.22 19.86
C GLU A 237 7.09 -10.23 18.79
N THR A 238 5.90 -9.70 19.11
CA THR A 238 4.82 -9.55 18.14
C THR A 238 5.19 -8.62 16.99
N MET A 239 5.96 -7.55 17.26
CA MET A 239 6.45 -6.65 16.19
C MET A 239 7.41 -7.37 15.24
N PHE A 240 8.20 -8.34 15.71
CA PHE A 240 9.05 -9.14 14.81
C PHE A 240 8.19 -9.97 13.87
N GLU A 241 7.20 -10.71 14.39
CA GLU A 241 6.32 -11.52 13.56
C GLU A 241 5.55 -10.68 12.53
N ALA A 242 5.05 -9.52 12.94
CA ALA A 242 4.35 -8.59 12.07
C ALA A 242 5.28 -7.96 11.02
N GLY A 243 6.53 -7.63 11.41
CA GLY A 243 7.55 -7.07 10.53
C GLY A 243 8.10 -8.07 9.50
N ASP A 244 8.06 -9.36 9.83
CA ASP A 244 8.58 -10.45 9.01
C ASP A 244 7.61 -10.94 7.93
N ALA A 245 6.36 -10.46 7.91
CA ALA A 245 5.42 -10.80 6.87
C ALA A 245 5.98 -10.39 5.47
N GLY A 246 6.44 -11.37 4.68
CA GLY A 246 6.90 -11.19 3.30
C GLY A 246 8.35 -11.63 3.01
N GLN A 247 8.94 -11.11 1.93
CA GLN A 247 10.22 -11.59 1.34
C GLN A 247 11.50 -11.08 2.03
N MET A 248 11.41 -10.25 3.07
CA MET A 248 12.58 -9.74 3.80
C MET A 248 12.27 -9.66 5.29
N ALA A 249 12.61 -10.74 6.00
CA ALA A 249 12.58 -10.82 7.45
C ALA A 249 13.68 -9.95 8.07
N LEU A 250 13.47 -9.51 9.31
CA LEU A 250 14.50 -8.82 10.09
C LEU A 250 15.68 -9.76 10.33
N PRO A 251 16.94 -9.31 10.09
CA PRO A 251 18.13 -10.08 10.45
C PRO A 251 18.14 -10.44 11.93
N GLU A 252 18.70 -11.60 12.27
CA GLU A 252 18.67 -12.13 13.63
C GLU A 252 19.36 -11.19 14.63
N TYR A 253 20.50 -10.60 14.25
CA TYR A 253 21.20 -9.63 15.10
C TYR A 253 20.33 -8.41 15.43
N VAL A 254 19.41 -7.99 14.55
CA VAL A 254 18.49 -6.88 14.83
C VAL A 254 17.48 -7.29 15.91
N ARG A 255 16.99 -8.53 15.88
CA ARG A 255 16.05 -9.04 16.89
C ARG A 255 16.72 -9.15 18.25
N VAL A 256 17.89 -9.78 18.28
CA VAL A 256 18.68 -9.95 19.51
C VAL A 256 19.05 -8.59 20.11
N TYR A 257 19.43 -7.61 19.28
CA TYR A 257 19.66 -6.24 19.75
C TYR A 257 18.46 -5.65 20.47
N TRP A 258 17.26 -5.73 19.88
CA TRP A 258 16.06 -5.13 20.48
C TRP A 258 15.57 -5.90 21.71
N LEU A 259 15.73 -7.23 21.75
CA LEU A 259 15.48 -8.03 22.96
C LEU A 259 16.46 -7.69 24.09
N ALA A 260 17.74 -7.46 23.76
CA ALA A 260 18.71 -6.97 24.73
C ALA A 260 18.31 -5.57 25.26
N ARG A 261 17.80 -4.68 24.41
CA ARG A 261 17.25 -3.39 24.85
C ARG A 261 16.04 -3.55 25.78
N CYS A 262 15.15 -4.54 25.56
CA CYS A 262 14.08 -4.86 26.52
C CYS A 262 14.63 -5.24 27.89
N LEU A 263 15.70 -6.04 27.93
CA LEU A 263 16.32 -6.47 29.19
C LEU A 263 16.96 -5.28 29.92
N VAL A 264 17.59 -4.36 29.20
CA VAL A 264 18.09 -3.10 29.77
C VAL A 264 16.95 -2.30 30.41
N ALA A 265 15.84 -2.12 29.69
CA ALA A 265 14.67 -1.41 30.19
C ALA A 265 14.04 -2.08 31.42
N ALA A 266 14.09 -3.41 31.49
CA ALA A 266 13.64 -4.20 32.63
C ALA A 266 14.68 -4.31 33.77
N HIS A 267 15.79 -3.57 33.71
CA HIS A 267 16.89 -3.60 34.67
C HIS A 267 17.58 -4.98 34.85
N LYS A 268 17.49 -5.84 33.84
CA LYS A 268 18.17 -7.16 33.79
C LYS A 268 19.52 -7.05 33.07
N LEU A 269 20.44 -6.30 33.66
CA LEU A 269 21.67 -5.85 32.98
C LEU A 269 22.63 -7.00 32.61
N GLU A 270 22.76 -8.02 33.45
CA GLU A 270 23.62 -9.19 33.16
C GLU A 270 23.07 -10.02 31.99
N GLU A 271 21.76 -10.29 31.98
CA GLU A 271 21.10 -10.97 30.85
C GLU A 271 21.24 -10.13 29.56
N ALA A 272 21.08 -8.80 29.66
CA ALA A 272 21.22 -7.90 28.51
C ALA A 272 22.64 -7.93 27.94
N LYS A 273 23.67 -7.95 28.80
CA LYS A 273 25.08 -8.03 28.40
C LYS A 273 25.37 -9.30 27.62
N VAL A 274 24.86 -10.46 28.07
CA VAL A 274 24.98 -11.73 27.35
C VAL A 274 24.36 -11.62 25.95
N GLN A 275 23.15 -11.07 25.83
CA GLN A 275 22.51 -10.91 24.52
C GLN A 275 23.23 -9.90 23.62
N PHE A 276 23.80 -8.83 24.15
CA PHE A 276 24.61 -7.92 23.34
C PHE A 276 25.89 -8.57 22.83
N LEU A 277 26.56 -9.40 23.61
CA LEU A 277 27.72 -10.17 23.16
C LEU A 277 27.33 -11.15 22.04
N GLN A 278 26.23 -11.90 22.22
CA GLN A 278 25.67 -12.75 21.16
C GLN A 278 25.33 -11.94 19.91
N CYS A 279 24.81 -10.72 20.06
CA CYS A 279 24.52 -9.83 18.94
C CYS A 279 25.80 -9.49 18.16
N LEU A 280 26.94 -9.25 18.81
CA LEU A 280 28.22 -8.99 18.11
C LEU A 280 28.70 -10.20 17.29
N ASP A 281 28.52 -11.41 17.83
CA ASP A 281 28.84 -12.66 17.13
C ASP A 281 27.95 -12.85 15.89
N LEU A 282 26.65 -12.55 16.02
CA LEU A 282 25.69 -12.61 14.92
C LEU A 282 25.99 -11.55 13.84
N ILE A 283 26.35 -10.33 14.22
CA ILE A 283 26.72 -9.30 13.22
C ILE A 283 27.97 -9.76 12.46
N SER A 284 28.95 -10.35 13.13
CA SER A 284 30.18 -10.83 12.49
C SER A 284 29.91 -12.01 11.55
N SER A 285 29.13 -13.00 11.98
CA SER A 285 28.78 -14.19 11.18
C SER A 285 27.85 -13.87 10.00
N GLN A 286 26.92 -12.93 10.16
CA GLN A 286 25.98 -12.52 9.10
C GLN A 286 26.51 -11.39 8.21
N GLN A 287 27.78 -10.99 8.38
CA GLN A 287 28.38 -9.84 7.67
C GLN A 287 27.53 -8.57 7.78
N GLY A 288 27.00 -8.31 8.98
CA GLY A 288 26.18 -7.14 9.26
C GLY A 288 26.96 -5.82 9.14
N PRO A 289 26.28 -4.69 8.88
CA PRO A 289 26.94 -3.41 8.70
C PRO A 289 27.75 -2.98 9.94
N PRO A 290 28.93 -2.35 9.79
CA PRO A 290 29.78 -1.90 10.91
C PRO A 290 29.07 -1.00 11.93
N ASN A 291 28.06 -0.26 11.49
CA ASN A 291 27.27 0.63 12.37
C ASN A 291 26.49 -0.14 13.44
N TRP A 292 26.13 -1.40 13.19
CA TRP A 292 25.50 -2.25 14.20
C TRP A 292 26.49 -2.65 15.29
N HIS A 293 27.76 -2.94 14.95
CA HIS A 293 28.81 -3.17 15.96
C HIS A 293 28.96 -1.96 16.89
N ALA A 294 29.13 -0.76 16.31
CA ALA A 294 29.27 0.47 17.11
C ALA A 294 28.05 0.72 18.02
N ARG A 295 26.85 0.44 17.51
CA ARG A 295 25.61 0.59 18.27
C ARG A 295 25.50 -0.38 19.45
N VAL A 296 25.95 -1.62 19.29
CA VAL A 296 25.99 -2.63 20.37
C VAL A 296 27.07 -2.28 21.39
N GLN A 297 28.28 -1.93 20.93
CA GLN A 297 29.38 -1.52 21.79
C GLN A 297 29.01 -0.31 22.67
N HIS A 298 28.31 0.67 22.12
CA HIS A 298 27.82 1.81 22.89
C HIS A 298 26.87 1.40 24.02
N GLN A 299 26.00 0.41 23.81
CA GLN A 299 25.12 -0.10 24.89
C GLN A 299 25.91 -0.87 25.95
N LEU A 300 26.91 -1.67 25.55
CA LEU A 300 27.78 -2.37 26.49
C LEU A 300 28.58 -1.41 27.38
N GLU A 301 29.12 -0.32 26.82
CA GLU A 301 29.84 0.67 27.62
C GLU A 301 28.90 1.37 28.60
N ARG A 302 27.67 1.73 28.20
CA ARG A 302 26.67 2.31 29.11
C ARG A 302 26.31 1.39 30.28
N ILE A 303 26.20 0.08 30.04
CA ILE A 303 25.98 -0.90 31.12
C ILE A 303 27.18 -0.91 32.07
N LYS A 304 28.40 -0.87 31.53
CA LYS A 304 29.64 -0.90 32.30
C LYS A 304 29.86 0.37 33.13
N THR A 305 29.54 1.55 32.59
CA THR A 305 29.68 2.85 33.28
C THR A 305 28.51 3.16 34.21
N GLY A 306 27.41 2.39 34.13
CA GLY A 306 26.19 2.65 34.90
C GLY A 306 25.30 3.75 34.30
N GLU A 307 25.62 4.28 33.12
CA GLU A 307 24.86 5.32 32.40
C GLU A 307 23.62 4.75 31.68
N VAL A 308 22.87 3.88 32.36
CA VAL A 308 21.63 3.29 31.87
C VAL A 308 20.49 4.25 32.14
N VAL A 309 19.74 4.60 31.08
CA VAL A 309 18.56 5.48 31.21
C VAL A 309 17.45 4.71 31.90
N GLN A 310 16.97 5.26 33.02
CA GLN A 310 15.76 4.79 33.69
C GLN A 310 14.55 5.50 33.10
N ILE A 311 13.54 4.73 32.70
CA ILE A 311 12.28 5.28 32.19
C ILE A 311 11.37 5.60 33.37
N SER A 312 11.02 6.88 33.48
CA SER A 312 10.03 7.40 34.41
C SER A 312 8.63 7.49 33.77
N GLY A 313 7.59 7.63 34.60
CA GLY A 313 6.21 7.79 34.15
C GLY A 313 5.42 6.47 34.09
N ASN A 314 4.22 6.51 33.50
CA ASN A 314 3.34 5.36 33.44
C ASN A 314 3.65 4.46 32.23
N ILE A 315 4.58 3.51 32.43
CA ILE A 315 5.01 2.54 31.41
C ILE A 315 3.82 1.74 30.87
N GLN A 316 2.90 1.29 31.72
CA GLN A 316 1.75 0.49 31.29
C GLN A 316 0.80 1.27 30.39
N ASN A 317 0.58 2.55 30.69
CA ASN A 317 -0.16 3.44 29.81
C ASN A 317 0.55 3.61 28.46
N ALA A 318 1.87 3.84 28.46
CA ALA A 318 2.64 3.97 27.23
C ALA A 318 2.56 2.71 26.35
N ILE A 319 2.65 1.52 26.94
CA ILE A 319 2.45 0.23 26.25
C ILE A 319 1.04 0.16 25.66
N SER A 320 0.01 0.46 26.45
CA SER A 320 -1.38 0.44 26.00
C SER A 320 -1.63 1.37 24.82
N VAL A 321 -1.08 2.58 24.84
CA VAL A 321 -1.15 3.55 23.74
C VAL A 321 -0.50 3.01 22.47
N GLY A 322 0.74 2.52 22.57
CA GLY A 322 1.45 1.95 21.43
C GLY A 322 0.71 0.75 20.85
N TRP A 323 0.15 -0.09 21.72
CA TRP A 323 -0.62 -1.26 21.32
C TRP A 323 -1.91 -0.89 20.60
N HIS A 324 -2.64 0.11 21.11
CA HIS A 324 -3.84 0.63 20.46
C HIS A 324 -3.55 1.14 19.05
N VAL A 325 -2.45 1.88 18.87
CA VAL A 325 -2.02 2.36 17.54
C VAL A 325 -1.75 1.20 16.59
N PHE A 326 -0.98 0.20 17.03
CA PHE A 326 -0.71 -1.00 16.23
C PHE A 326 -1.99 -1.73 15.83
N GLU A 327 -2.87 -1.99 16.79
CA GLU A 327 -4.13 -2.72 16.57
C GLU A 327 -5.04 -1.98 15.58
N GLN A 328 -5.18 -0.66 15.71
CA GLN A 328 -6.01 0.13 14.80
C GLN A 328 -5.49 0.07 13.36
N CYS A 329 -4.19 0.19 13.15
CA CYS A 329 -3.65 0.16 11.81
C CYS A 329 -3.66 -1.24 11.19
N ASP A 330 -3.37 -2.29 11.97
CA ASP A 330 -3.49 -3.66 11.51
C ASP A 330 -4.95 -4.02 11.20
N PHE A 331 -5.90 -3.48 11.97
CA PHE A 331 -7.31 -3.55 11.64
C PHE A 331 -7.62 -2.87 10.29
N VAL A 332 -7.15 -1.64 10.08
CA VAL A 332 -7.33 -0.91 8.81
C VAL A 332 -6.73 -1.69 7.63
N GLU A 333 -5.49 -2.16 7.73
CA GLU A 333 -4.85 -2.92 6.66
C GLU A 333 -5.63 -4.20 6.33
N ARG A 334 -6.08 -4.96 7.34
CA ARG A 334 -6.85 -6.18 7.10
C ARG A 334 -8.17 -5.91 6.37
N ILE A 335 -8.81 -4.77 6.58
CA ILE A 335 -10.05 -4.40 5.89
C ILE A 335 -9.78 -3.91 4.46
N ILE A 336 -8.81 -3.02 4.30
CA ILE A 336 -8.55 -2.34 3.02
C ILE A 336 -7.66 -3.17 2.09
N PHE A 337 -6.64 -3.83 2.62
CA PHE A 337 -5.64 -4.60 1.88
C PHE A 337 -5.53 -6.05 2.43
N PRO A 338 -6.52 -6.92 2.15
CA PRO A 338 -6.55 -8.29 2.66
C PRO A 338 -5.31 -9.10 2.30
N ASN A 339 -4.47 -9.52 3.25
CA ASN A 339 -3.27 -10.32 2.89
C ASN A 339 -3.59 -11.78 2.50
N LYS A 340 -4.73 -12.34 2.95
CA LYS A 340 -5.14 -13.71 2.63
C LYS A 340 -6.18 -13.73 1.52
N THR A 341 -5.94 -14.56 0.51
CA THR A 341 -6.91 -14.80 -0.57
C THR A 341 -8.01 -15.76 -0.09
N SER A 342 -9.26 -15.47 -0.44
CA SER A 342 -10.40 -16.33 -0.13
C SER A 342 -10.53 -17.46 -1.14
N PHE A 343 -10.79 -18.68 -0.65
CA PHE A 343 -11.11 -19.84 -1.49
C PHE A 343 -12.26 -19.55 -2.45
N VAL A 344 -13.31 -18.82 -2.02
CA VAL A 344 -14.48 -18.54 -2.87
C VAL A 344 -14.14 -17.59 -4.02
N VAL A 345 -13.24 -16.62 -3.80
CA VAL A 345 -12.76 -15.74 -4.88
C VAL A 345 -11.95 -16.55 -5.90
N MET A 346 -11.05 -17.41 -5.42
CA MET A 346 -10.27 -18.28 -6.29
C MET A 346 -11.14 -19.26 -7.05
N ALA A 347 -12.16 -19.85 -6.42
CA ALA A 347 -13.10 -20.75 -7.06
C ALA A 347 -13.86 -20.06 -8.20
N LEU A 348 -14.36 -18.84 -8.00
CA LEU A 348 -15.00 -18.06 -9.08
C LEU A 348 -14.02 -17.75 -10.23
N ILE A 349 -12.79 -17.36 -9.91
CA ILE A 349 -11.74 -17.15 -10.92
C ILE A 349 -11.47 -18.44 -11.70
N SER A 350 -11.36 -19.57 -11.01
CA SER A 350 -11.18 -20.89 -11.62
C SER A 350 -12.34 -21.27 -12.53
N VAL A 351 -13.58 -20.96 -12.15
CA VAL A 351 -14.76 -21.18 -13.01
C VAL A 351 -14.68 -20.30 -14.26
N ILE A 352 -14.36 -19.02 -14.13
CA ILE A 352 -14.18 -18.12 -15.28
C ILE A 352 -13.09 -18.66 -16.23
N LEU A 353 -11.95 -19.08 -15.68
CA LEU A 353 -10.85 -19.65 -16.48
C LEU A 353 -11.24 -20.98 -17.13
N ALA A 354 -11.97 -21.85 -16.42
CA ALA A 354 -12.45 -23.12 -16.97
C ALA A 354 -13.41 -22.87 -18.14
N VAL A 355 -14.41 -22.01 -17.96
CA VAL A 355 -15.35 -21.62 -19.02
C VAL A 355 -14.60 -20.99 -20.21
N GLN A 356 -13.61 -20.14 -19.94
CA GLN A 356 -12.77 -19.53 -20.96
C GLN A 356 -11.92 -20.55 -21.74
N SER A 357 -11.47 -21.63 -21.08
CA SER A 357 -10.63 -22.67 -21.69
C SER A 357 -11.38 -23.62 -22.62
N LEU A 358 -12.68 -23.83 -22.38
CA LEU A 358 -13.52 -24.75 -23.18
C LEU A 358 -13.66 -24.34 -24.66
N TRP A 359 -13.30 -23.10 -25.00
CA TRP A 359 -13.42 -22.58 -26.35
C TRP A 359 -12.15 -21.87 -26.84
N PHE A 360 -11.02 -22.01 -26.14
CA PHE A 360 -9.73 -21.48 -26.62
C PHE A 360 -9.30 -22.24 -27.88
N VAL A 361 -9.90 -21.89 -29.01
CA VAL A 361 -9.46 -22.23 -30.35
C VAL A 361 -8.60 -21.05 -30.80
N PRO A 362 -7.33 -21.25 -31.18
CA PRO A 362 -6.44 -20.19 -31.65
C PRO A 362 -6.83 -19.73 -33.07
N THR A 363 -8.11 -19.39 -33.28
CA THR A 363 -8.62 -18.83 -34.53
C THR A 363 -8.96 -17.37 -34.31
N THR A 364 -8.40 -16.52 -35.16
CA THR A 364 -8.56 -15.06 -35.18
C THR A 364 -9.95 -14.56 -35.61
N GLU A 365 -10.91 -15.47 -35.81
CA GLU A 365 -12.22 -15.12 -36.39
C GLU A 365 -13.27 -14.77 -35.32
N ALA A 366 -13.64 -13.49 -35.28
CA ALA A 366 -14.70 -12.95 -34.42
C ALA A 366 -16.08 -13.66 -34.58
N PHE A 367 -16.28 -14.35 -35.71
CA PHE A 367 -17.50 -15.10 -36.03
C PHE A 367 -17.73 -16.31 -35.10
N TYR A 368 -16.67 -17.06 -34.77
CA TYR A 368 -16.76 -18.21 -33.86
C TYR A 368 -17.07 -17.77 -32.42
N CYS A 369 -16.48 -16.66 -31.97
CA CYS A 369 -16.73 -16.11 -30.64
C CYS A 369 -18.21 -15.73 -30.45
N ARG A 370 -18.85 -15.14 -31.47
CA ARG A 370 -20.26 -14.72 -31.39
C ARG A 370 -21.21 -15.92 -31.36
N SER A 371 -21.02 -16.87 -32.27
CA SER A 371 -21.87 -18.07 -32.37
C SER A 371 -21.81 -18.92 -31.11
N TYR A 372 -20.63 -19.03 -30.49
CA TYR A 372 -20.45 -19.71 -29.21
C TYR A 372 -21.10 -18.94 -28.05
N CYS A 373 -20.82 -17.64 -27.91
CA CYS A 373 -21.46 -16.85 -26.84
C CYS A 373 -22.99 -16.93 -26.94
N GLN A 374 -23.55 -16.93 -28.16
CA GLN A 374 -24.99 -17.15 -28.38
C GLN A 374 -25.49 -18.50 -27.86
N ALA A 375 -24.77 -19.59 -28.14
CA ALA A 375 -25.10 -20.94 -27.67
C ALA A 375 -24.99 -21.10 -26.14
N TYR A 376 -24.05 -20.40 -25.51
CA TYR A 376 -23.72 -20.58 -24.08
C TYR A 376 -24.23 -19.48 -23.14
N GLY A 377 -25.02 -18.54 -23.67
CA GLY A 377 -25.78 -17.61 -22.82
C GLY A 377 -25.30 -16.17 -22.79
N ILE A 378 -24.87 -15.62 -23.93
CA ILE A 378 -24.73 -14.17 -24.12
C ILE A 378 -26.02 -13.47 -23.70
N LEU A 379 -25.86 -12.31 -23.10
CA LEU A 379 -26.99 -11.52 -22.66
C LEU A 379 -27.53 -10.70 -23.82
N GLU A 380 -28.66 -11.14 -24.38
CA GLU A 380 -29.43 -10.43 -25.40
C GLU A 380 -30.85 -10.22 -24.91
N ARG A 381 -31.40 -9.01 -25.10
CA ARG A 381 -32.75 -8.68 -24.63
C ARG A 381 -33.80 -9.63 -25.19
N THR A 382 -33.75 -9.89 -26.49
CA THR A 382 -34.75 -10.73 -27.18
C THR A 382 -34.83 -12.12 -26.57
N ASP A 383 -33.70 -12.78 -26.32
CA ASP A 383 -33.66 -14.10 -25.71
C ASP A 383 -34.19 -14.10 -24.27
N VAL A 384 -33.84 -13.09 -23.48
CA VAL A 384 -34.33 -12.94 -22.10
C VAL A 384 -35.84 -12.72 -22.10
N MET A 385 -36.37 -11.89 -23.00
CA MET A 385 -37.81 -11.64 -23.13
C MET A 385 -38.57 -12.87 -23.65
N ASN A 386 -37.89 -13.75 -24.40
CA ASN A 386 -38.42 -15.05 -24.84
C ASN A 386 -38.29 -16.17 -23.79
N GLY A 387 -38.02 -15.82 -22.53
CA GLY A 387 -38.01 -16.77 -21.40
C GLY A 387 -36.65 -17.39 -21.08
N GLN A 388 -35.57 -16.95 -21.71
CA GLN A 388 -34.22 -17.47 -21.41
C GLN A 388 -33.56 -16.69 -20.25
N TRP A 389 -34.26 -16.55 -19.12
CA TRP A 389 -33.81 -15.73 -17.98
C TRP A 389 -32.48 -16.19 -17.36
N TRP A 390 -32.11 -17.46 -17.55
CA TRP A 390 -30.82 -18.02 -17.14
C TRP A 390 -29.64 -17.26 -17.77
N ARG A 391 -29.85 -16.56 -18.88
CA ARG A 391 -28.84 -15.68 -19.51
C ARG A 391 -28.41 -14.51 -18.61
N LEU A 392 -29.25 -14.07 -17.67
CA LEU A 392 -28.89 -13.08 -16.64
C LEU A 392 -27.83 -13.60 -15.66
N LEU A 393 -27.59 -14.91 -15.63
CA LEU A 393 -26.56 -15.54 -14.81
C LEU A 393 -25.35 -15.99 -15.63
N THR A 394 -25.58 -16.69 -16.75
CA THR A 394 -24.49 -17.31 -17.53
C THR A 394 -23.55 -16.28 -18.16
N TYR A 395 -24.06 -15.10 -18.54
CA TYR A 395 -23.25 -14.06 -19.18
C TYR A 395 -22.09 -13.58 -18.30
N LEU A 396 -22.19 -13.73 -16.97
CA LEU A 396 -21.14 -13.36 -16.01
C LEU A 396 -19.85 -14.17 -16.18
N PHE A 397 -19.93 -15.37 -16.77
CA PHE A 397 -18.80 -16.29 -16.91
C PHE A 397 -18.23 -16.30 -18.33
N LEU A 398 -18.98 -15.79 -19.30
CA LEU A 398 -18.53 -15.65 -20.69
C LEU A 398 -17.69 -14.38 -20.85
N HIS A 399 -16.64 -14.44 -21.65
CA HIS A 399 -15.82 -13.27 -21.97
C HIS A 399 -15.53 -13.24 -23.46
N ALA A 400 -15.45 -12.03 -24.03
CA ALA A 400 -15.26 -11.88 -25.49
C ALA A 400 -13.83 -12.25 -25.95
N ASN A 401 -12.85 -12.23 -25.06
CA ASN A 401 -11.44 -12.55 -25.34
C ASN A 401 -10.64 -12.71 -24.03
N ILE A 402 -9.41 -13.21 -24.15
CA ILE A 402 -8.50 -13.44 -22.99
C ILE A 402 -8.24 -12.15 -22.22
N SER A 403 -8.03 -11.02 -22.89
CA SER A 403 -7.74 -9.75 -22.22
C SER A 403 -8.91 -9.27 -21.39
N HIS A 404 -10.12 -9.40 -21.92
CA HIS A 404 -11.34 -9.09 -21.20
C HIS A 404 -11.48 -10.00 -19.97
N ALA A 405 -11.23 -11.31 -20.09
CA ALA A 405 -11.21 -12.23 -18.96
C ALA A 405 -10.14 -11.86 -17.92
N LEU A 406 -8.93 -11.53 -18.35
CA LEU A 406 -7.82 -11.18 -17.46
C LEU A 406 -8.12 -9.92 -16.64
N LEU A 407 -8.66 -8.86 -17.24
CA LEU A 407 -9.03 -7.66 -16.49
C LEU A 407 -10.14 -7.94 -15.47
N ASN A 408 -11.11 -8.78 -15.82
CA ASN A 408 -12.15 -9.21 -14.88
C ASN A 408 -11.56 -10.05 -13.74
N ILE A 409 -10.62 -10.95 -14.02
CA ILE A 409 -9.94 -11.75 -13.00
C ILE A 409 -9.15 -10.85 -12.04
N VAL A 410 -8.42 -9.85 -12.55
CA VAL A 410 -7.68 -8.88 -11.72
C VAL A 410 -8.66 -8.08 -10.84
N GLY A 411 -9.74 -7.56 -11.42
CA GLY A 411 -10.76 -6.82 -10.69
C GLY A 411 -11.45 -7.66 -9.61
N LEU A 412 -11.85 -8.88 -9.95
CA LEU A 412 -12.46 -9.84 -9.02
C LEU A 412 -11.50 -10.25 -7.91
N PHE A 413 -10.22 -10.46 -8.23
CA PHE A 413 -9.20 -10.80 -7.24
C PHE A 413 -9.04 -9.69 -6.20
N TRP A 414 -8.95 -8.43 -6.61
CA TRP A 414 -8.79 -7.30 -5.68
C TRP A 414 -10.08 -6.98 -4.92
N PHE A 415 -11.16 -6.65 -5.61
CA PHE A 415 -12.40 -6.21 -4.95
C PHE A 415 -13.13 -7.37 -4.27
N GLY A 416 -13.05 -8.58 -4.82
CA GLY A 416 -13.64 -9.77 -4.20
C GLY A 416 -13.00 -10.10 -2.85
N ARG A 417 -11.66 -9.98 -2.74
CA ARG A 417 -10.97 -10.13 -1.45
C ARG A 417 -11.44 -9.11 -0.43
N MET A 418 -11.59 -7.84 -0.81
CA MET A 418 -12.10 -6.79 0.08
C MET A 418 -13.54 -7.13 0.54
N ALA A 419 -14.40 -7.53 -0.38
CA ALA A 419 -15.78 -7.89 -0.06
C ALA A 419 -15.89 -9.12 0.86
N VAL A 420 -15.07 -10.16 0.66
CA VAL A 420 -15.02 -11.30 1.60
C VAL A 420 -14.51 -10.86 2.98
N ASN A 421 -13.56 -9.93 3.03
CA ASN A 421 -13.08 -9.41 4.32
C ASN A 421 -14.12 -8.57 5.05
N ILE A 422 -14.96 -7.83 4.33
CA ILE A 422 -16.02 -7.03 4.94
C ILE A 422 -17.25 -7.89 5.28
N TYR A 423 -17.73 -8.73 4.37
CA TYR A 423 -19.04 -9.41 4.49
C TYR A 423 -18.96 -10.92 4.77
N GLY A 424 -17.80 -11.53 4.54
CA GLY A 424 -17.61 -12.98 4.59
C GLY A 424 -17.91 -13.68 3.24
N PRO A 425 -17.51 -14.96 3.10
CA PRO A 425 -17.56 -15.68 1.82
C PRO A 425 -18.97 -15.87 1.26
N GLY A 426 -19.95 -16.23 2.09
CA GLY A 426 -21.33 -16.47 1.62
C GLY A 426 -22.03 -15.20 1.13
N ARG A 427 -21.90 -14.10 1.90
CA ARG A 427 -22.45 -12.79 1.50
C ARG A 427 -21.75 -12.23 0.28
N PHE A 428 -20.43 -12.43 0.15
CA PHE A 428 -19.69 -12.09 -1.07
C PHE A 428 -20.25 -12.80 -2.29
N LEU A 429 -20.47 -14.12 -2.22
CA LEU A 429 -21.03 -14.88 -3.33
C LEU A 429 -22.43 -14.39 -3.70
N PHE A 430 -23.26 -14.13 -2.69
CA PHE A 430 -24.57 -13.52 -2.90
C PHE A 430 -24.47 -12.14 -3.59
N ILE A 431 -23.56 -11.27 -3.14
CA ILE A 431 -23.33 -9.95 -3.78
C ILE A 431 -22.93 -10.13 -5.24
N TYR A 432 -21.97 -11.01 -5.55
CA TYR A 432 -21.50 -11.25 -6.91
C TYR A 432 -22.65 -11.70 -7.82
N LEU A 433 -23.44 -12.69 -7.39
CA LEU A 433 -24.53 -13.24 -8.18
C LEU A 433 -25.71 -12.27 -8.30
N ALA A 434 -26.20 -11.74 -7.19
CA ALA A 434 -27.37 -10.86 -7.17
C ALA A 434 -27.10 -9.53 -7.87
N ALA A 435 -25.97 -8.87 -7.56
CA ALA A 435 -25.60 -7.62 -8.23
C ALA A 435 -25.28 -7.86 -9.72
N GLY A 436 -24.69 -9.01 -10.06
CA GLY A 436 -24.46 -9.42 -11.46
C GLY A 436 -25.77 -9.55 -12.23
N MET A 437 -26.74 -10.30 -11.71
CA MET A 437 -28.05 -10.47 -12.35
C MET A 437 -28.80 -9.14 -12.49
N LEU A 438 -28.79 -8.29 -11.45
CA LEU A 438 -29.41 -6.96 -11.49
C LEU A 438 -28.70 -6.02 -12.49
N SER A 439 -27.37 -6.11 -12.58
CA SER A 439 -26.57 -5.43 -13.62
C SER A 439 -27.02 -5.87 -15.02
N GLY A 440 -27.16 -7.18 -15.25
CA GLY A 440 -27.63 -7.72 -16.52
C GLY A 440 -29.03 -7.23 -16.86
N MET A 441 -29.91 -7.18 -15.86
CA MET A 441 -31.27 -6.65 -16.02
C MET A 441 -31.26 -5.16 -16.38
N SER A 442 -30.43 -4.33 -15.72
CA SER A 442 -30.23 -2.93 -16.11
C SER A 442 -29.78 -2.78 -17.55
N HIS A 443 -28.84 -3.62 -17.99
CA HIS A 443 -28.34 -3.62 -19.36
C HIS A 443 -29.42 -4.00 -20.38
N VAL A 444 -30.17 -5.07 -20.11
CA VAL A 444 -31.29 -5.50 -20.98
C VAL A 444 -32.36 -4.41 -21.13
N LEU A 445 -32.65 -3.66 -20.06
CA LEU A 445 -33.67 -2.61 -20.07
C LEU A 445 -33.20 -1.31 -20.74
N LEU A 446 -31.95 -0.91 -20.50
CA LEU A 446 -31.45 0.42 -20.84
C LEU A 446 -30.53 0.45 -22.07
N ALA A 447 -29.99 -0.70 -22.50
CA ALA A 447 -29.14 -0.85 -23.67
C ALA A 447 -29.58 -2.05 -24.53
N PRO A 448 -30.85 -2.10 -24.99
CA PRO A 448 -31.48 -3.30 -25.53
C PRO A 448 -30.84 -3.85 -26.81
N GLU A 449 -30.20 -2.99 -27.60
CA GLU A 449 -29.59 -3.33 -28.89
C GLU A 449 -28.16 -3.88 -28.74
N MET A 450 -27.58 -3.84 -27.53
CA MET A 450 -26.19 -4.21 -27.29
C MET A 450 -26.10 -5.55 -26.54
N PRO A 451 -25.58 -6.62 -27.15
CA PRO A 451 -25.32 -7.86 -26.42
C PRO A 451 -24.21 -7.67 -25.37
N ALA A 452 -24.26 -8.42 -24.27
CA ALA A 452 -23.24 -8.35 -23.22
C ALA A 452 -22.72 -9.73 -22.78
N VAL A 453 -21.43 -9.76 -22.47
CA VAL A 453 -20.74 -10.86 -21.78
C VAL A 453 -19.76 -10.24 -20.78
N GLY A 454 -19.45 -10.94 -19.71
CA GLY A 454 -18.37 -10.59 -18.78
C GLY A 454 -18.84 -10.40 -17.35
N ALA A 455 -17.93 -10.68 -16.42
CA ALA A 455 -18.15 -10.52 -14.99
C ALA A 455 -18.18 -9.05 -14.53
N SER A 456 -17.92 -8.09 -15.42
CA SER A 456 -17.57 -6.71 -15.04
C SER A 456 -18.70 -5.97 -14.32
N GLY A 457 -19.95 -6.23 -14.71
CA GLY A 457 -21.12 -5.72 -13.98
C GLY A 457 -21.23 -6.25 -12.54
N ALA A 458 -20.95 -7.54 -12.33
CA ALA A 458 -20.89 -8.13 -11.00
C ALA A 458 -19.70 -7.58 -10.19
N ILE A 459 -18.56 -7.33 -10.83
CA ILE A 459 -17.38 -6.71 -10.18
C ILE A 459 -17.69 -5.26 -9.78
N MET A 460 -18.37 -4.49 -10.61
CA MET A 460 -18.88 -3.16 -10.23
C MET A 460 -19.89 -3.25 -9.08
N GLY A 461 -20.67 -4.33 -9.02
CA GLY A 461 -21.51 -4.66 -7.87
C GLY A 461 -20.72 -4.92 -6.58
N ILE A 462 -19.67 -5.73 -6.66
CA ILE A 462 -18.74 -5.94 -5.55
C ILE A 462 -18.12 -4.59 -5.13
N PHE A 463 -17.69 -3.78 -6.09
CA PHE A 463 -17.11 -2.46 -5.84
C PHE A 463 -18.08 -1.55 -5.07
N GLY A 464 -19.34 -1.45 -5.53
CA GLY A 464 -20.39 -0.72 -4.82
C GLY A 464 -20.64 -1.26 -3.41
N ALA A 465 -20.72 -2.58 -3.26
CA ALA A 465 -20.91 -3.21 -1.95
C ALA A 465 -19.74 -2.94 -1.00
N VAL A 466 -18.49 -2.93 -1.48
CA VAL A 466 -17.31 -2.58 -0.68
C VAL A 466 -17.39 -1.13 -0.21
N ALA A 467 -17.80 -0.19 -1.07
CA ALA A 467 -17.98 1.21 -0.68
C ALA A 467 -19.04 1.36 0.42
N ALA A 468 -20.20 0.68 0.26
CA ALA A 468 -21.23 0.63 1.29
C ALA A 468 -20.67 0.03 2.60
N GLY A 469 -19.87 -1.03 2.50
CA GLY A 469 -19.28 -1.71 3.65
C GLY A 469 -18.32 -0.82 4.44
N ILE A 470 -17.43 -0.12 3.74
CA ILE A 470 -16.51 0.87 4.33
C ILE A 470 -17.30 2.00 5.00
N TRP A 471 -18.39 2.47 4.36
CA TRP A 471 -19.26 3.48 4.98
C TRP A 471 -19.93 2.95 6.25
N ARG A 472 -20.39 1.70 6.26
CA ARG A 472 -21.04 1.05 7.41
C ARG A 472 -20.08 0.76 8.57
N LEU A 473 -18.80 0.57 8.31
CA LEU A 473 -17.75 0.42 9.34
C LEU A 473 -17.38 1.76 10.01
N LYS A 474 -18.29 2.73 10.07
CA LYS A 474 -18.02 4.09 10.57
C LYS A 474 -17.52 4.15 12.02
N ASP A 475 -17.90 3.17 12.82
CA ASP A 475 -17.58 3.07 14.25
C ASP A 475 -16.29 2.26 14.50
N SER A 476 -15.79 1.55 13.48
CA SER A 476 -14.56 0.75 13.56
C SER A 476 -13.39 1.36 12.79
N LEU A 477 -13.66 2.01 11.65
CA LEU A 477 -12.62 2.65 10.83
C LEU A 477 -12.45 4.12 11.22
N PRO A 478 -11.21 4.60 11.38
CA PRO A 478 -10.93 6.02 11.58
C PRO A 478 -11.59 6.88 10.51
N ARG A 479 -12.12 8.05 10.91
CA ARG A 479 -12.85 8.95 10.02
C ARG A 479 -11.99 9.38 8.81
N GLY A 480 -10.71 9.67 9.05
CA GLY A 480 -9.74 10.05 8.02
C GLY A 480 -9.57 8.97 6.96
N VAL A 481 -9.25 7.73 7.39
CA VAL A 481 -9.13 6.55 6.52
C VAL A 481 -10.40 6.35 5.70
N ARG A 482 -11.56 6.27 6.37
CA ARG A 482 -12.85 6.03 5.72
C ARG A 482 -13.15 7.08 4.65
N ARG A 483 -12.99 8.37 4.97
CA ARG A 483 -13.22 9.46 4.02
C ARG A 483 -12.31 9.33 2.80
N GLN A 484 -11.03 9.06 3.04
CA GLN A 484 -10.05 8.91 1.98
C GLN A 484 -10.41 7.71 1.09
N GLU A 485 -10.85 6.57 1.66
CA GLU A 485 -11.19 5.37 0.88
C GLU A 485 -12.43 5.60 0.02
N LEU A 486 -13.48 6.17 0.60
CA LEU A 486 -14.69 6.49 -0.16
C LEU A 486 -14.42 7.53 -1.26
N SER A 487 -13.54 8.50 -1.00
CA SER A 487 -13.14 9.48 -2.01
C SER A 487 -12.33 8.85 -3.15
N TRP A 488 -11.42 7.93 -2.82
CA TRP A 488 -10.67 7.16 -3.82
C TRP A 488 -11.59 6.28 -4.67
N MET A 489 -12.51 5.54 -4.02
CA MET A 489 -13.48 4.70 -4.72
C MET A 489 -14.43 5.53 -5.59
N LEU A 490 -14.88 6.70 -5.13
CA LEU A 490 -15.66 7.61 -5.95
C LEU A 490 -14.87 8.06 -7.19
N GLY A 491 -13.59 8.41 -7.02
CA GLY A 491 -12.71 8.76 -8.13
C GLY A 491 -12.57 7.63 -9.16
N LEU A 492 -12.41 6.38 -8.69
CA LEU A 492 -12.36 5.21 -9.57
C LEU A 492 -13.70 4.97 -10.29
N ALA A 493 -14.83 5.09 -9.60
CA ALA A 493 -16.15 4.94 -10.22
C ALA A 493 -16.40 6.00 -11.31
N LEU A 494 -16.03 7.26 -11.04
CA LEU A 494 -16.10 8.32 -12.04
C LEU A 494 -15.16 8.06 -13.22
N SER A 495 -13.96 7.53 -12.97
CA SER A 495 -13.04 7.14 -14.04
C SER A 495 -13.60 6.01 -14.90
N GLN A 496 -14.31 5.05 -14.31
CA GLN A 496 -14.99 3.97 -15.04
C GLN A 496 -16.08 4.53 -15.95
N ILE A 497 -16.90 5.48 -15.48
CA ILE A 497 -17.94 6.13 -16.30
C ILE A 497 -17.33 6.85 -17.50
N VAL A 498 -16.20 7.55 -17.30
CA VAL A 498 -15.47 8.19 -18.39
C VAL A 498 -14.96 7.14 -19.39
N LEU A 499 -14.40 6.03 -18.91
CA LEU A 499 -13.95 4.94 -19.79
C LEU A 499 -15.09 4.32 -20.59
N ASP A 500 -16.21 4.02 -19.94
CA ASP A 500 -17.40 3.44 -20.56
C ASP A 500 -17.95 4.33 -21.67
N HIS A 501 -17.78 5.64 -21.58
CA HIS A 501 -18.18 6.60 -22.61
C HIS A 501 -17.27 6.57 -23.84
N TYR A 502 -15.95 6.39 -23.66
CA TYR A 502 -14.97 6.45 -24.74
C TYR A 502 -14.58 5.09 -25.33
N MET A 503 -14.85 3.99 -24.62
CA MET A 503 -14.59 2.64 -25.09
C MET A 503 -15.80 2.09 -25.85
N PRO A 504 -15.66 1.77 -27.15
CA PRO A 504 -16.74 1.13 -27.89
C PRO A 504 -16.99 -0.29 -27.38
N HIS A 505 -18.25 -0.73 -27.47
CA HIS A 505 -18.68 -2.10 -27.11
C HIS A 505 -18.46 -2.48 -25.63
N VAL A 506 -18.50 -1.50 -24.74
CA VAL A 506 -18.53 -1.71 -23.29
C VAL A 506 -19.96 -1.59 -22.77
N ALA A 507 -20.37 -2.54 -21.93
CA ALA A 507 -21.71 -2.59 -21.34
C ALA A 507 -21.87 -1.56 -20.20
N ALA A 508 -21.85 -0.27 -20.54
CA ALA A 508 -21.92 0.84 -19.58
C ALA A 508 -23.12 0.75 -18.61
N MET A 509 -24.29 0.34 -19.13
CA MET A 509 -25.50 0.18 -18.31
C MET A 509 -25.39 -1.00 -17.33
N ALA A 510 -24.65 -2.06 -17.70
CA ALA A 510 -24.32 -3.15 -16.78
C ALA A 510 -23.39 -2.66 -15.66
N HIS A 511 -22.37 -1.87 -15.97
CA HIS A 511 -21.46 -1.31 -14.96
C HIS A 511 -22.18 -0.38 -13.98
N LEU A 512 -22.99 0.55 -14.50
CA LEU A 512 -23.77 1.47 -13.67
C LEU A 512 -24.79 0.73 -12.80
N GLY A 513 -25.55 -0.20 -13.40
CA GLY A 513 -26.51 -1.03 -12.68
C GLY A 513 -25.84 -1.84 -11.59
N GLY A 514 -24.72 -2.49 -11.92
CA GLY A 514 -23.88 -3.22 -10.96
C GLY A 514 -23.47 -2.34 -9.79
N LEU A 515 -22.84 -1.19 -10.06
CA LEU A 515 -22.41 -0.24 -9.04
C LEU A 515 -23.54 0.16 -8.09
N VAL A 516 -24.69 0.57 -8.64
CA VAL A 516 -25.84 1.04 -7.86
C VAL A 516 -26.45 -0.11 -7.03
N PHE A 517 -26.80 -1.22 -7.66
CA PHE A 517 -27.44 -2.33 -6.95
C PHE A 517 -26.50 -3.02 -5.96
N GLY A 518 -25.22 -3.14 -6.30
CA GLY A 518 -24.21 -3.63 -5.38
C GLY A 518 -24.06 -2.75 -4.14
N PHE A 519 -24.05 -1.43 -4.30
CA PHE A 519 -24.04 -0.50 -3.18
C PHE A 519 -25.28 -0.66 -2.29
N LEU A 520 -26.48 -0.73 -2.89
CA LEU A 520 -27.72 -0.97 -2.15
C LEU A 520 -27.71 -2.31 -1.39
N ILE A 521 -27.29 -3.39 -2.04
CA ILE A 521 -27.14 -4.71 -1.39
C ILE A 521 -26.14 -4.62 -0.23
N GLY A 522 -25.01 -3.95 -0.41
CA GLY A 522 -24.02 -3.74 0.64
C GLY A 522 -24.56 -2.95 1.84
N LEU A 523 -25.48 -1.99 1.61
CA LEU A 523 -26.17 -1.29 2.70
C LEU A 523 -27.10 -2.22 3.48
N LEU A 524 -27.81 -3.11 2.78
CA LEU A 524 -28.74 -4.06 3.39
C LEU A 524 -28.02 -5.16 4.17
N LEU A 525 -26.86 -5.62 3.69
CA LEU A 525 -26.09 -6.69 4.33
C LEU A 525 -25.22 -6.15 5.47
N GLN A 526 -25.40 -6.70 6.67
CA GLN A 526 -24.52 -6.43 7.81
C GLN A 526 -23.07 -6.86 7.50
N PRO A 527 -22.06 -5.97 7.66
CA PRO A 527 -20.66 -6.38 7.68
C PRO A 527 -20.46 -7.48 8.73
N LYS A 528 -19.56 -8.41 8.46
CA LYS A 528 -19.23 -9.46 9.44
C LYS A 528 -18.63 -8.82 10.69
N PRO A 529 -18.89 -9.35 11.89
CA PRO A 529 -18.22 -8.91 13.11
C PRO A 529 -16.70 -8.95 12.90
N GLN A 530 -16.07 -7.80 13.07
CA GLN A 530 -14.64 -7.71 12.94
C GLN A 530 -14.00 -8.06 14.28
N LYS A 531 -13.23 -9.15 14.31
CA LYS A 531 -12.50 -9.54 15.52
C LYS A 531 -11.30 -8.62 15.65
N LYS A 532 -11.27 -7.85 16.75
CA LYS A 532 -10.07 -7.20 17.27
C LYS A 532 -8.97 -8.24 17.53
N LEU A 533 -7.72 -7.81 17.50
CA LEU A 533 -6.59 -8.74 17.62
C LEU A 533 -6.52 -9.20 19.08
N ASN A 534 -7.14 -10.34 19.40
CA ASN A 534 -7.15 -10.89 20.75
C ASN A 534 -5.76 -11.46 21.09
N VAL A 535 -4.94 -10.68 21.80
CA VAL A 535 -3.64 -11.13 22.35
C VAL A 535 -3.81 -12.05 23.55
N ALA A 536 -4.98 -12.06 24.18
CA ALA A 536 -5.24 -12.88 25.37
C ALA A 536 -5.14 -14.41 25.16
N MET A 537 -4.86 -14.91 23.94
CA MET A 537 -4.74 -16.35 23.65
C MET A 537 -3.37 -16.80 23.10
N ARG A 538 -2.28 -16.03 23.32
CA ARG A 538 -0.91 -16.52 23.08
C ARG A 538 -0.10 -16.77 24.36
N LYS A 539 -0.79 -17.02 25.47
CA LYS A 539 -0.24 -17.78 26.60
C LYS A 539 -0.68 -19.24 26.42
N ALA A 540 0.05 -19.98 25.62
CA ALA A 540 0.03 -21.44 25.63
C ALA A 540 1.48 -21.91 25.54
#